data_AF-A0AAE4BS44-F1
#
_entry.id   AF-A0AAE4BS44-F1
#
_cell.length_a   1.000
_cell.length_b   1.000
_cell.length_c   1.000
_cell.angle_alpha   90.00
_cell.angle_beta   90.00
_cell.angle_gamma   90.00
#
_symmetry.space_group_name_H-M   'P 1'
#
loop_
_entity.id
_entity.type
_entity.pdbx_description
1 polymer ?
#
loop_
_entity_poly.entity_id
_entity_poly.type
_entity_poly.pdbx_seq_one_letter_code
_entity_poly.pdbx_strand_id
1 'polypeptide(L)'
;MEDLENQVNFNDLISKYNFKSVCFSNQDIFDRSYWASTHSDQYQPFTHKCSNCESGTLIINYGPTNSDMVFTSEFSSEFSVSELERIGGLGMFCKLSSCASCNQLYYVGFAYIEPQNGREVLVLNNIIELVEK
;
A
#
# COMPACT_ATOMS: atom_id res chain seq x y z
N MET A 1 12.26 -24.35 -3.90
CA MET A 1 12.42 -23.32 -2.86
C MET A 1 13.10 -22.15 -3.55
N GLU A 2 12.39 -21.57 -4.51
CA GLU A 2 12.89 -20.62 -5.48
C GLU A 2 11.71 -19.70 -5.76
N ASP A 3 11.76 -18.50 -5.20
CA ASP A 3 11.04 -17.31 -5.67
C ASP A 3 11.57 -16.07 -4.92
N LEU A 4 12.91 -15.97 -4.83
CA LEU A 4 13.64 -14.79 -4.34
C LEU A 4 14.04 -13.85 -5.50
N GLU A 5 13.79 -14.24 -6.76
CA GLU A 5 14.38 -13.60 -7.95
C GLU A 5 13.51 -12.51 -8.60
N ASN A 6 12.27 -12.30 -8.14
CA ASN A 6 11.41 -11.20 -8.62
C ASN A 6 11.26 -10.04 -7.61
N GLN A 7 12.03 -10.05 -6.51
CA GLN A 7 12.33 -8.83 -5.78
C GLN A 7 13.23 -7.94 -6.66
N VAL A 8 12.66 -7.25 -7.65
CA VAL A 8 13.14 -5.91 -7.96
C VAL A 8 13.07 -5.19 -6.62
N ASN A 9 14.23 -5.09 -5.99
CA ASN A 9 14.39 -4.98 -4.56
C ASN A 9 13.59 -3.77 -4.06
N PHE A 10 12.45 -4.03 -3.40
CA PHE A 10 11.54 -2.99 -2.90
C PHE A 10 12.35 -1.94 -2.13
N ASN A 11 13.35 -2.39 -1.35
CA ASN A 11 14.28 -1.54 -0.61
C ASN A 11 15.21 -0.72 -1.51
N ASP A 12 15.73 -1.27 -2.61
CA ASP A 12 16.53 -0.50 -3.58
C ASP A 12 15.68 0.52 -4.34
N LEU A 13 14.41 0.20 -4.61
CA LEU A 13 13.52 1.13 -5.29
C LEU A 13 13.10 2.26 -4.33
N ILE A 14 12.56 1.94 -3.16
CA ILE A 14 12.08 2.94 -2.20
C ILE A 14 13.20 3.83 -1.65
N SER A 15 14.43 3.33 -1.54
CA SER A 15 15.58 4.13 -1.06
C SER A 15 15.92 5.31 -1.98
N LYS A 16 15.47 5.29 -3.23
CA LYS A 16 15.63 6.38 -4.22
C LYS A 16 14.55 7.45 -4.13
N TYR A 17 13.53 7.25 -3.30
CA TYR A 17 12.40 8.15 -3.18
C TYR A 17 12.27 8.71 -1.77
N ASN A 18 11.71 9.91 -1.67
CA ASN A 18 11.16 10.49 -0.46
C ASN A 18 9.64 10.36 -0.48
N PHE A 19 9.03 10.30 0.69
CA PHE A 19 7.59 10.49 0.81
C PHE A 19 7.27 11.98 0.64
N LYS A 20 6.28 12.28 -0.19
CA LYS A 20 5.90 13.66 -0.53
C LYS A 20 4.61 14.09 0.13
N SER A 21 3.53 13.34 -0.09
CA SER A 21 2.19 13.73 0.36
C SER A 21 1.32 12.51 0.64
N VAL A 22 0.40 12.62 1.60
CA VAL A 22 -0.57 11.57 1.92
C VAL A 22 -1.83 11.79 1.10
N CYS A 23 -2.11 10.90 0.18
CA CYS A 23 -3.25 10.99 -0.74
C CYS A 23 -4.51 10.31 -0.17
N PHE A 24 -4.30 9.32 0.70
CA PHE A 24 -5.37 8.57 1.34
C PHE A 24 -4.90 8.07 2.71
N SER A 25 -5.82 8.05 3.68
CA SER A 25 -5.60 7.48 5.01
C SER A 25 -6.92 7.01 5.60
N ASN A 26 -6.97 5.75 6.02
CA ASN A 26 -8.11 5.09 6.66
C ASN A 26 -7.83 4.86 8.15
N GLN A 27 -7.57 5.96 8.87
CA GLN A 27 -7.07 5.93 10.26
C GLN A 27 -8.00 5.22 11.22
N ASP A 28 -9.29 5.36 10.96
CA ASP A 28 -10.32 4.77 11.80
C ASP A 28 -10.55 3.30 11.46
N ILE A 29 -10.00 2.78 10.35
CA ILE A 29 -10.19 1.41 9.83
C ILE A 29 -11.66 0.93 9.73
N PHE A 30 -12.64 1.77 10.06
CA PHE A 30 -14.06 1.42 10.13
C PHE A 30 -14.79 1.58 8.80
N ASP A 31 -14.19 2.25 7.82
CA ASP A 31 -14.75 2.29 6.47
C ASP A 31 -14.50 0.96 5.77
N ARG A 32 -15.55 0.13 5.77
CA ARG A 32 -15.57 -1.20 5.19
C ARG A 32 -15.49 -1.19 3.66
N SER A 33 -15.64 -0.05 3.00
CA SER A 33 -15.43 0.04 1.55
C SER A 33 -13.97 -0.20 1.15
N TYR A 34 -13.05 -0.06 2.10
CA TYR A 34 -11.61 -0.31 1.93
C TYR A 34 -11.16 -1.65 2.51
N TRP A 35 -12.11 -2.56 2.79
CA TRP A 35 -11.84 -3.89 3.32
C TRP A 35 -11.88 -4.92 2.20
N ALA A 36 -10.94 -5.85 2.29
CA ALA A 36 -10.70 -6.88 1.31
C ALA A 36 -10.56 -8.23 2.01
N SER A 37 -11.46 -9.17 1.70
CA SER A 37 -11.30 -10.55 2.14
C SER A 37 -10.08 -11.19 1.47
N THR A 38 -9.21 -11.82 2.25
CA THR A 38 -8.05 -12.58 1.73
C THR A 38 -8.39 -14.01 1.33
N HIS A 39 -9.65 -14.44 1.51
CA HIS A 39 -10.09 -15.82 1.26
C HIS A 39 -11.09 -15.97 0.10
N SER A 40 -11.34 -14.92 -0.69
CA SER A 40 -12.29 -15.00 -1.82
C SER A 40 -11.57 -15.32 -3.12
N ASP A 41 -12.14 -16.21 -3.93
CA ASP A 41 -11.67 -16.52 -5.29
C ASP A 41 -11.74 -15.32 -6.27
N GLN A 42 -12.35 -14.21 -5.83
CA GLN A 42 -12.49 -12.97 -6.58
C GLN A 42 -11.89 -11.80 -5.81
N TYR A 43 -10.58 -11.57 -5.98
CA TYR A 43 -9.91 -10.37 -5.48
C TYR A 43 -10.28 -9.18 -6.37
N GLN A 44 -11.07 -8.26 -5.83
CA GLN A 44 -11.39 -7.00 -6.51
C GLN A 44 -10.35 -5.96 -6.13
N PRO A 45 -9.54 -5.42 -7.06
CA PRO A 45 -8.49 -4.47 -6.71
C PRO A 45 -9.07 -3.18 -6.11
N PHE A 46 -8.32 -2.54 -5.23
CA PHE A 46 -8.65 -1.18 -4.84
C PHE A 46 -8.33 -0.23 -6.00
N THR A 47 -9.14 0.80 -6.15
CA THR A 47 -8.90 1.87 -7.13
C THR A 47 -8.80 3.20 -6.43
N HIS A 48 -7.85 4.03 -6.86
CA HIS A 48 -7.65 5.37 -6.32
C HIS A 48 -7.34 6.35 -7.45
N LYS A 49 -7.96 7.53 -7.43
CA LYS A 49 -7.69 8.56 -8.43
C LYS A 49 -6.25 9.08 -8.23
N CYS A 50 -5.49 9.20 -9.31
CA CYS A 50 -4.15 9.75 -9.25
C CYS A 50 -4.19 11.21 -8.78
N SER A 51 -3.57 11.52 -7.64
CA SER A 51 -3.50 12.89 -7.11
C SER A 51 -2.60 13.79 -7.93
N ASN A 52 -1.62 13.23 -8.66
CA ASN A 52 -0.68 14.01 -9.46
C ASN A 52 -1.26 14.49 -10.80
N CYS A 53 -1.89 13.61 -11.58
CA CYS A 53 -2.39 13.96 -12.92
C CYS A 53 -3.91 14.08 -13.02
N GLU A 54 -4.65 13.63 -12.01
CA GLU A 54 -6.12 13.60 -11.90
C GLU A 54 -6.89 12.88 -13.03
N SER A 55 -6.23 12.49 -14.10
CA SER A 55 -6.79 11.80 -15.26
C SER A 55 -6.61 10.29 -15.19
N GLY A 56 -5.63 9.83 -14.42
CA GLY A 56 -5.32 8.42 -14.24
C GLY A 56 -5.91 7.83 -12.97
N THR A 57 -5.96 6.50 -12.93
CA THR A 57 -6.37 5.70 -11.77
C THR A 57 -5.25 4.74 -11.40
N LEU A 58 -4.94 4.65 -10.12
CA LEU A 58 -4.09 3.61 -9.55
C LEU A 58 -4.94 2.36 -9.37
N ILE A 59 -4.44 1.23 -9.87
CA ILE A 59 -5.03 -0.09 -9.63
C ILE A 59 -4.14 -0.81 -8.63
N ILE A 60 -4.70 -1.09 -7.46
CA ILE A 60 -3.98 -1.65 -6.32
C ILE A 60 -4.45 -3.09 -6.14
N ASN A 61 -3.71 -4.00 -6.78
CA ASN A 61 -3.92 -5.44 -6.61
C ASN A 61 -3.37 -5.91 -5.25
N TYR A 62 -4.04 -6.87 -4.64
CA TYR A 62 -3.66 -7.52 -3.38
C TYR A 62 -3.98 -9.01 -3.43
N GLY A 63 -3.53 -9.77 -2.44
CA GLY A 63 -3.86 -11.19 -2.27
C GLY A 63 -2.64 -12.12 -2.26
N PRO A 64 -2.83 -13.40 -1.92
CA PRO A 64 -1.75 -14.37 -1.66
C PRO A 64 -0.92 -14.73 -2.90
N THR A 65 -1.42 -14.43 -4.10
CA THR A 65 -0.70 -14.66 -5.37
C THR A 65 -0.02 -13.40 -5.92
N ASN A 66 -0.17 -12.24 -5.26
CA ASN A 66 0.56 -11.02 -5.60
C ASN A 66 1.85 -10.96 -4.77
N SER A 67 2.96 -11.35 -5.37
CA SER A 67 4.30 -11.40 -4.76
C SER A 67 4.94 -10.02 -4.51
N ASP A 68 4.24 -8.93 -4.79
CA ASP A 68 4.76 -7.56 -4.72
C ASP A 68 4.44 -6.83 -3.41
N MET A 69 3.75 -7.49 -2.47
CA MET A 69 3.56 -7.00 -1.11
C MET A 69 4.69 -7.49 -0.19
N VAL A 70 5.25 -6.58 0.61
CA VAL A 70 6.31 -6.84 1.58
C VAL A 70 5.89 -6.45 2.99
N PHE A 71 6.50 -7.05 4.01
CA PHE A 71 6.29 -6.62 5.39
C PHE A 71 6.91 -5.25 5.61
N THR A 72 6.16 -4.34 6.21
CA THR A 72 6.62 -2.96 6.42
C THR A 72 7.83 -2.88 7.38
N SER A 73 8.02 -3.87 8.26
CA SER A 73 9.19 -3.96 9.14
C SER A 73 10.52 -4.21 8.40
N GLU A 74 10.47 -4.65 7.14
CA GLU A 74 11.65 -4.88 6.30
C GLU A 74 12.18 -3.59 5.66
N PHE A 75 11.57 -2.45 5.99
CA PHE A 75 11.81 -1.16 5.39
C PHE A 75 12.16 -0.11 6.45
N SER A 76 13.19 0.71 6.20
CA SER A 76 13.46 1.94 6.95
C SER A 76 13.01 3.16 6.14
N SER A 77 12.00 3.87 6.65
CA SER A 77 11.65 5.21 6.17
C SER A 77 12.15 6.26 7.13
N GLU A 78 12.60 7.38 6.57
CA GLU A 78 12.71 8.64 7.31
C GLU A 78 11.34 9.35 7.27
N PHE A 79 10.38 8.85 8.05
CA PHE A 79 9.20 9.63 8.40
C PHE A 79 9.38 10.30 9.74
N SER A 80 8.85 11.51 9.89
CA SER A 80 8.65 12.06 11.24
C SER A 80 7.60 11.23 11.98
N VAL A 81 7.84 10.96 13.27
CA VAL A 81 6.89 10.22 14.13
C VAL A 81 5.49 10.86 14.10
N SER A 82 5.42 12.19 14.09
CA SER A 82 4.17 12.95 13.99
C SER A 82 3.38 12.69 12.71
N GLU A 83 4.06 12.48 11.58
CA GLU A 83 3.37 12.16 10.32
C GLU A 83 2.87 10.73 10.31
N LEU A 84 3.60 9.79 10.92
CA LEU A 84 3.16 8.40 11.09
C LEU A 84 1.91 8.33 11.95
N GLU A 85 1.90 9.02 13.10
CA GLU A 85 0.72 9.12 13.96
C GLU A 85 -0.47 9.71 13.18
N ARG A 86 -0.23 10.79 12.41
CA ARG A 86 -1.25 11.43 11.58
C ARG A 86 -1.79 10.54 10.46
N ILE A 87 -1.22 9.39 10.13
CA ILE A 87 -1.75 8.51 9.07
C ILE A 87 -2.16 7.12 9.57
N GLY A 88 -2.12 6.88 10.88
CA GLY A 88 -2.37 5.56 11.45
C GLY A 88 -1.21 4.58 11.20
N GLY A 89 0.00 5.11 11.03
CA GLY A 89 1.20 4.34 10.70
C GLY A 89 1.26 3.90 9.23
N LEU A 90 2.31 3.18 8.90
CA LEU A 90 2.61 2.74 7.52
C LEU A 90 1.79 1.51 7.09
N GLY A 91 1.15 0.81 8.02
CA GLY A 91 0.54 -0.50 7.78
C GLY A 91 1.48 -1.64 8.17
N MET A 92 0.94 -2.86 8.16
CA MET A 92 1.69 -4.10 8.41
C MET A 92 2.35 -4.61 7.13
N PHE A 93 1.66 -4.45 6.00
CA PHE A 93 2.14 -4.80 4.67
C PHE A 93 2.16 -3.57 3.79
N CYS A 94 3.06 -3.55 2.81
CA CYS A 94 3.10 -2.47 1.84
C CYS A 94 3.51 -2.94 0.44
N LYS A 95 3.23 -2.10 -0.55
CA LYS A 95 3.71 -2.27 -1.93
C LYS A 95 3.92 -0.92 -2.59
N LEU A 96 4.57 -0.95 -3.75
CA LEU A 96 4.63 0.20 -4.65
C LEU A 96 3.60 0.03 -5.76
N SER A 97 2.94 1.12 -6.12
CA SER A 97 2.00 1.18 -7.23
C SER A 97 2.26 2.44 -8.04
N SER A 98 2.09 2.38 -9.36
CA SER A 98 2.28 3.52 -10.25
C SER A 98 1.00 3.86 -11.00
N CYS A 99 0.79 5.15 -11.24
CA CYS A 99 -0.30 5.61 -12.09
C CYS A 99 0.03 5.33 -13.56
N ALA A 100 -0.78 4.51 -14.25
CA ALA A 100 -0.54 4.16 -15.66
C ALA A 100 -0.50 5.38 -16.61
N SER A 101 -1.17 6.49 -16.27
CA SER A 101 -1.23 7.68 -17.12
C SER A 101 -0.03 8.63 -17.00
N CYS A 102 0.61 8.71 -15.84
CA CYS A 102 1.70 9.68 -15.59
C CYS A 102 2.94 9.06 -14.93
N ASN A 103 2.95 7.75 -14.71
CA ASN A 103 4.00 6.99 -14.04
C ASN A 103 4.36 7.44 -12.61
N GLN A 104 3.56 8.34 -12.01
CA GLN A 104 3.73 8.73 -10.61
C GLN A 104 3.71 7.50 -9.72
N LEU A 105 4.74 7.35 -8.88
CA LEU A 105 4.90 6.24 -7.95
C LEU A 105 4.26 6.57 -6.60
N TYR A 106 3.67 5.55 -5.98
CA TYR A 106 3.00 5.63 -4.70
C TYR A 106 3.40 4.46 -3.81
N TYR A 107 3.57 4.76 -2.54
CA TYR A 107 3.56 3.78 -1.46
C TYR A 107 2.12 3.48 -1.08
N VAL A 108 1.80 2.19 -0.94
CA VAL A 108 0.49 1.73 -0.52
C VAL A 108 0.64 0.85 0.71
N GLY A 109 0.08 1.29 1.82
CA GLY A 109 0.09 0.57 3.09
C GLY A 109 -1.23 -0.18 3.33
N PHE A 110 -1.12 -1.39 3.87
CA PHE A 110 -2.25 -2.22 4.26
C PHE A 110 -2.16 -2.58 5.74
N ALA A 111 -3.29 -2.50 6.42
CA ALA A 111 -3.47 -3.09 7.74
C ALA A 111 -4.11 -4.47 7.61
N TYR A 112 -4.02 -5.23 8.69
CA TYR A 112 -4.64 -6.54 8.83
C TYR A 112 -5.58 -6.52 10.02
N ILE A 113 -6.80 -7.02 9.83
CA ILE A 113 -7.75 -7.22 10.91
C ILE A 113 -8.37 -8.61 10.80
N GLU A 114 -8.71 -9.18 11.94
CA GLU A 114 -9.49 -10.41 12.03
C GLU A 114 -10.78 -10.10 12.82
N PRO A 115 -11.91 -9.85 12.13
CA PRO A 115 -13.19 -9.66 12.81
C PRO A 115 -13.60 -10.93 13.56
N GLN A 116 -14.55 -10.82 14.50
CA GLN A 116 -14.99 -11.93 15.36
C GLN A 116 -15.51 -13.19 14.64
N ASN A 117 -15.70 -13.13 13.32
CA ASN A 117 -16.05 -14.27 12.48
C ASN A 117 -14.83 -15.10 12.01
N GLY A 118 -13.61 -14.77 12.47
CA GLY A 118 -12.38 -15.48 12.17
C GLY A 118 -11.93 -15.36 10.71
N ARG A 119 -12.42 -14.36 9.97
CA ARG A 119 -12.00 -14.12 8.59
C ARG A 119 -10.89 -13.09 8.55
N GLU A 120 -9.82 -13.40 7.86
CA GLU A 120 -8.73 -12.46 7.63
C GLU A 120 -9.19 -11.38 6.63
N VAL A 121 -8.95 -10.12 6.99
CA VAL A 121 -9.29 -8.97 6.16
C VAL A 121 -8.07 -8.07 6.03
N LEU A 122 -7.67 -7.81 4.79
CA LEU A 122 -6.77 -6.72 4.46
C LEU A 122 -7.56 -5.42 4.39
N VAL A 123 -7.00 -4.37 4.97
CA VAL A 123 -7.58 -3.04 4.95
C VAL A 123 -6.59 -2.13 4.25
N LEU A 124 -7.03 -1.45 3.18
CA LEU A 124 -6.22 -0.38 2.60
C LEU A 124 -6.10 0.73 3.66
N ASN A 125 -4.89 0.95 4.15
CA ASN A 125 -4.61 1.83 5.29
C ASN A 125 -4.23 3.23 4.81
N ASN A 126 -3.29 3.32 3.87
CA ASN A 126 -2.81 4.61 3.37
C ASN A 126 -2.31 4.50 1.92
N ILE A 127 -2.34 5.64 1.23
CA ILE A 127 -1.66 5.84 -0.06
C ILE A 127 -0.85 7.12 0.06
N ILE A 128 0.43 7.02 -0.24
CA ILE A 128 1.40 8.11 -0.08
C ILE A 128 2.13 8.30 -1.40
N GLU A 129 2.13 9.53 -1.91
CA GLU A 129 2.88 9.93 -3.09
C GLU A 129 4.38 9.91 -2.79
N LEU A 130 5.17 9.36 -3.72
CA LEU A 130 6.62 9.31 -3.65
C LEU A 130 7.25 10.30 -4.64
N VAL A 131 8.37 10.90 -4.29
CA VAL A 131 9.15 11.77 -5.20
C VAL A 131 10.59 11.29 -5.23
N GLU A 132 11.23 11.30 -6.39
CA GLU A 132 12.66 10.96 -6.47
C GLU A 132 13.49 11.93 -5.62
N LYS A 133 14.54 11.39 -4.99
CA LYS A 133 15.50 12.15 -4.18
C LYS A 133 16.35 13.11 -5.01
#